data_AF-A0A4S3JB30-F1
#
_entry.id   AF-A0A4S3JB30-F1
#
_cell.length_a   1.000
_cell.length_b   1.000
_cell.length_c   1.000
_cell.angle_alpha   90.00
_cell.angle_beta   90.00
_cell.angle_gamma   90.00
#
_symmetry.space_group_name_H-M   'P 1'
#
loop_
_entity.id
_entity.type
_entity.pdbx_description
1 polymer ?
#
loop_
_entity_poly.entity_id
_entity_poly.type
_entity_poly.pdbx_seq_one_letter_code
_entity_poly.pdbx_strand_id
1 'polypeptide(L)'
;MDSLHSFTETSISGFYSFRIHDRLLNVGPLRDIALGPSSPNWETKGSYDERLPSDLELVASQGSDRSGGVVVMKRTIDPLVFASIPTESANCVWTASVINSNTTIPEISENMQDREWQHYAIVSIRSVTDKEESVVFQVKGHDLVPFKAPEFNPNGDLTVKIETLTSKNRVVQILQNEVRSYDAGQTWVWFRFTPYGMKTPAMRG
;
A
#
# COMPACT_ATOMS: atom_id res chain seq x y z
N MET A 1 -24.58 30.66 66.50
CA MET A 1 -24.20 29.27 66.83
C MET A 1 -23.85 28.61 65.51
N ASP A 2 -22.63 28.87 65.08
CA ASP A 2 -22.08 28.41 63.82
C ASP A 2 -21.45 27.03 64.04
N SER A 3 -21.89 26.05 63.27
CA SER A 3 -21.19 24.78 63.11
C SER A 3 -20.68 24.70 61.67
N LEU A 4 -19.54 25.33 61.44
CA LEU A 4 -18.70 25.05 60.29
C LEU A 4 -18.03 23.70 60.55
N HIS A 5 -18.47 22.66 59.85
CA HIS A 5 -17.69 21.45 59.70
C HIS A 5 -16.40 21.82 58.97
N SER A 6 -15.30 21.96 59.71
CA SER A 6 -13.98 22.05 59.14
C SER A 6 -13.65 20.70 58.49
N PHE A 7 -13.62 20.65 57.16
CA PHE A 7 -12.94 19.58 56.47
C PHE A 7 -11.44 19.79 56.68
N THR A 8 -10.88 19.06 57.66
CA THR A 8 -9.42 18.88 57.75
C THR A 8 -8.98 18.06 56.55
N GLU A 9 -8.64 18.76 55.47
CA GLU A 9 -7.98 18.18 54.31
C GLU A 9 -6.53 17.88 54.73
N THR A 10 -6.28 16.64 55.14
CA THR A 10 -4.93 16.16 55.45
C THR A 10 -4.12 16.16 54.17
N SER A 11 -3.34 17.21 53.95
CA SER A 11 -2.41 17.32 52.82
C SER A 11 -1.30 16.28 52.97
N ILE A 12 -1.49 15.10 52.37
CA ILE A 12 -0.40 14.15 52.13
C ILE A 12 0.51 14.82 51.09
N SER A 13 1.60 15.44 51.57
CA SER A 13 2.67 15.96 50.72
C SER A 13 3.47 14.80 50.12
N GLY A 14 2.88 14.11 49.14
CA GLY A 14 3.57 13.15 48.28
C GLY A 14 4.16 13.86 47.06
N PHE A 15 5.37 13.49 46.66
CA PHE A 15 5.93 13.95 45.38
C PHE A 15 5.20 13.26 44.23
N TYR A 16 4.36 13.99 43.51
CA TYR A 16 3.69 13.50 42.30
C TYR A 16 4.56 13.73 41.07
N SER A 17 4.77 12.68 40.28
CA SER A 17 5.41 12.77 38.96
C SER A 17 4.37 12.52 37.88
N PHE A 18 4.08 13.55 37.08
CA PHE A 18 3.20 13.43 35.93
C PHE A 18 4.02 13.10 34.68
N ARG A 19 3.47 12.20 33.85
CA ARG A 19 4.04 11.83 32.56
C ARG A 19 2.97 11.92 31.49
N ILE A 20 3.38 12.35 30.30
CA ILE A 20 2.51 12.38 29.13
C ILE A 20 2.51 10.98 28.54
N HIS A 21 1.33 10.35 28.47
CA HIS A 21 1.15 9.02 27.87
C HIS A 21 0.71 9.08 26.42
N ASP A 22 -0.01 10.14 26.03
CA ASP A 22 -0.47 10.37 24.67
C ASP A 22 -0.71 11.88 24.43
N ARG A 23 -0.77 12.28 23.15
CA ARG A 23 -1.08 13.64 22.71
C ARG A 23 -2.00 13.59 21.49
N LEU A 24 -3.16 14.22 21.61
CA LEU A 24 -4.04 14.46 20.48
C LEU A 24 -3.67 15.80 19.83
N LEU A 25 -3.47 15.79 18.51
CA LEU A 25 -3.20 17.00 17.75
C LEU A 25 -4.44 17.91 17.77
N ASN A 26 -4.24 19.16 18.17
CA ASN A 26 -5.26 20.20 18.11
C ASN A 26 -4.71 21.37 17.30
N VAL A 27 -5.35 21.68 16.16
CA VAL A 27 -4.97 22.81 15.30
C VAL A 27 -5.59 24.14 15.74
N GLY A 28 -6.47 24.14 16.75
CA GLY A 28 -7.17 25.32 17.22
C GLY A 28 -6.54 25.99 18.45
N PRO A 29 -6.92 27.24 18.75
CA PRO A 29 -7.66 28.15 17.88
C PRO A 29 -6.79 28.68 16.73
N LEU A 30 -7.37 28.85 15.55
CA LEU A 30 -6.72 29.51 14.41
C LEU A 30 -6.95 31.02 14.52
N ARG A 31 -5.88 31.82 14.48
CA ARG A 31 -5.95 33.29 14.64
C ARG A 31 -5.81 34.06 13.34
N ASP A 32 -4.91 33.62 12.49
CA ASP A 32 -4.67 34.18 11.17
C ASP A 32 -4.33 33.05 10.19
N ILE A 33 -4.64 33.28 8.91
CA ILE A 33 -4.55 32.29 7.84
C ILE A 33 -3.99 32.96 6.60
N ALA A 34 -2.95 32.37 6.02
CA ALA A 34 -2.39 32.74 4.74
C ALA A 34 -2.42 31.54 3.79
N LEU A 35 -2.48 31.84 2.49
CA LEU A 35 -2.36 30.85 1.43
C LEU A 35 -1.08 31.17 0.65
N GLY A 36 -0.23 30.18 0.43
CA GLY A 36 1.05 30.36 -0.23
C GLY A 36 1.39 29.19 -1.15
N PRO A 37 2.41 29.32 -2.01
CA PRO A 37 2.81 28.24 -2.89
C PRO A 37 3.30 27.02 -2.10
N SER A 38 2.99 25.80 -2.58
CA SER A 38 3.51 24.57 -1.98
C SER A 38 5.03 24.49 -2.13
N SER A 39 5.70 24.03 -1.08
CA SER A 39 7.13 23.75 -1.16
C SER A 39 7.38 22.55 -2.08
N PRO A 40 8.37 22.62 -3.00
CA PRO A 40 8.69 21.50 -3.87
C PRO A 40 9.28 20.35 -3.05
N ASN A 41 8.77 19.13 -3.26
CA ASN A 41 9.30 17.93 -2.61
C ASN A 41 10.64 17.55 -3.26
N TRP A 42 11.75 17.86 -2.59
CA TRP A 42 13.11 17.77 -3.13
C TRP A 42 13.61 16.34 -3.40
N GLU A 43 12.87 15.31 -2.98
CA GLU A 43 13.27 13.90 -3.07
C GLU A 43 12.72 13.15 -4.29
N THR A 44 11.98 13.82 -5.19
CA THR A 44 11.33 13.16 -6.34
C THR A 44 12.37 12.79 -7.41
N LYS A 45 12.99 11.61 -7.27
CA LYS A 45 13.84 10.98 -8.30
C LYS A 45 12.97 10.31 -9.36
N GLY A 46 12.26 11.09 -10.17
CA GLY A 46 11.44 10.54 -11.24
C GLY A 46 10.94 11.65 -12.15
N SER A 47 11.67 11.89 -13.24
CA SER A 47 11.17 12.73 -14.33
C SER A 47 10.21 11.89 -15.18
N TYR A 48 8.90 12.12 -15.06
CA TYR A 48 7.89 12.04 -16.12
C TYR A 48 6.55 12.55 -15.55
N ASP A 49 6.32 13.83 -15.81
CA ASP A 49 5.08 14.59 -16.00
C ASP A 49 3.86 14.55 -15.03
N GLU A 50 3.42 15.79 -14.74
CA GLU A 50 2.02 16.25 -14.64
C GLU A 50 1.16 15.96 -13.41
N ARG A 51 1.72 15.49 -12.30
CA ARG A 51 1.07 15.79 -11.01
C ARG A 51 1.67 17.05 -10.45
N LEU A 52 1.10 18.19 -10.86
CA LEU A 52 1.27 19.43 -10.12
C LEU A 52 0.91 19.12 -8.66
N PRO A 53 1.85 19.13 -7.71
CA PRO A 53 1.47 19.17 -6.30
C PRO A 53 0.45 20.30 -6.14
N SER A 54 -0.43 20.20 -5.15
CA SER A 54 -1.36 21.31 -4.88
C SER A 54 -0.58 22.62 -4.92
N ASP A 55 -0.84 23.49 -5.90
CA ASP A 55 -0.01 24.69 -6.11
C ASP A 55 0.05 25.54 -4.85
N LEU A 56 -0.93 25.38 -3.96
CA LEU A 56 -1.11 26.15 -2.75
C LEU A 56 -1.18 25.28 -1.49
N GLU A 57 -0.62 25.79 -0.40
CA GLU A 57 -0.75 25.28 0.96
C GLU A 57 -1.33 26.36 1.86
N LEU A 58 -2.13 25.94 2.85
CA LEU A 58 -2.72 26.84 3.81
C LEU A 58 -1.87 26.86 5.08
N VAL A 59 -1.39 28.05 5.45
CA VAL A 59 -0.58 28.26 6.65
C VAL A 59 -1.41 29.06 7.64
N ALA A 60 -1.51 28.58 8.87
CA ALA A 60 -2.29 29.27 9.89
C ALA A 60 -1.55 29.34 11.22
N SER A 61 -1.69 30.46 11.93
CA SER A 61 -1.23 30.54 13.32
C SER A 61 -2.23 29.81 14.22
N GLN A 62 -1.76 28.85 15.01
CA GLN A 62 -2.55 28.01 15.90
C GLN A 62 -2.19 28.23 17.37
N GLY A 63 -3.08 27.84 18.27
CA GLY A 63 -2.80 27.79 19.70
C GLY A 63 -2.77 29.16 20.37
N SER A 64 -2.27 29.20 21.60
CA SER A 64 -2.06 30.42 22.40
C SER A 64 -0.95 30.18 23.43
N ASP A 65 -0.31 31.24 23.89
CA ASP A 65 0.76 31.23 24.89
C ASP A 65 1.86 30.21 24.59
N ARG A 66 2.15 29.31 25.54
CA ARG A 66 3.18 28.26 25.43
C ARG A 66 2.84 27.15 24.43
N SER A 67 1.61 27.12 23.93
CA SER A 67 1.13 26.17 22.93
C SER A 67 0.84 26.85 21.59
N GLY A 68 1.25 28.11 21.41
CA GLY A 68 1.17 28.81 20.14
C GLY A 68 2.15 28.24 19.10
N GLY A 69 1.73 28.21 17.84
CA GLY A 69 2.56 27.72 16.75
C GLY A 69 1.99 28.08 15.38
N VAL A 70 2.59 27.51 14.34
CA VAL A 70 2.10 27.60 12.97
C VAL A 70 1.78 26.19 12.49
N VAL A 71 0.70 26.03 11.75
CA VAL A 71 0.33 24.77 11.09
C VAL A 71 0.30 24.99 9.58
N VAL A 72 0.87 24.04 8.85
CA VAL A 72 0.76 23.95 7.39
C VAL A 72 -0.22 22.84 7.07
N MET A 73 -1.25 23.17 6.31
CA MET A 73 -2.32 22.25 5.94
C MET A 73 -2.40 22.14 4.42
N LYS A 74 -2.33 20.90 3.94
CA LYS A 74 -2.58 20.57 2.54
C LYS A 74 -3.96 19.92 2.41
N ARG A 75 -4.72 20.33 1.38
CA ARG A 75 -6.01 19.70 1.08
C ARG A 75 -5.82 18.32 0.45
N THR A 76 -4.76 18.15 -0.33
CA THR A 76 -4.45 16.92 -1.05
C THR A 76 -3.21 16.26 -0.46
N ILE A 77 -3.16 14.93 -0.59
CA ILE A 77 -1.94 14.17 -0.34
C ILE A 77 -1.04 14.36 -1.56
N ASP A 78 0.20 14.78 -1.33
CA ASP A 78 1.23 14.83 -2.35
C ASP A 78 2.05 13.53 -2.29
N PRO A 79 1.81 12.55 -3.18
CA PRO A 79 2.53 11.29 -3.14
C PRO A 79 3.98 11.49 -3.58
N LEU A 80 4.91 10.84 -2.89
CA LEU A 80 6.29 10.73 -3.33
C LEU A 80 6.40 9.59 -4.34
N VAL A 81 6.79 9.91 -5.58
CA VAL A 81 6.95 8.92 -6.65
C VAL A 81 8.36 8.33 -6.59
N PHE A 82 8.43 7.03 -6.29
CA PHE A 82 9.70 6.28 -6.22
C PHE A 82 10.11 5.65 -7.56
N ALA A 83 9.13 5.28 -8.39
CA ALA A 83 9.34 4.72 -9.71
C ALA A 83 8.21 5.15 -10.66
N SER A 84 8.56 5.36 -11.93
CA SER A 84 7.62 5.64 -13.02
C SER A 84 8.03 4.83 -14.25
N ILE A 85 7.06 4.15 -14.86
CA ILE A 85 7.28 3.35 -16.07
C ILE A 85 6.25 3.77 -17.11
N PRO A 86 6.67 4.26 -18.29
CA PRO A 86 5.75 4.53 -19.38
C PRO A 86 5.17 3.21 -19.90
N THR A 87 3.84 3.11 -19.95
CA THR A 87 3.14 1.96 -20.52
C THR A 87 2.03 2.47 -21.42
N GLU A 88 2.09 2.15 -22.71
CA GLU A 88 1.04 2.50 -23.66
C GLU A 88 -0.19 1.64 -23.39
N SER A 89 -1.37 2.24 -23.29
CA SER A 89 -2.66 1.53 -23.19
C SER A 89 -2.79 0.59 -21.98
N ALA A 90 -2.17 0.94 -20.85
CA ALA A 90 -2.40 0.24 -19.58
C ALA A 90 -3.89 0.32 -19.19
N ASN A 91 -4.49 -0.84 -18.93
CA ASN A 91 -5.91 -0.94 -18.58
C ASN A 91 -6.10 -1.05 -17.06
N CYS A 92 -5.38 -1.96 -16.42
CA CYS A 92 -5.43 -2.19 -14.97
C CYS A 92 -4.07 -2.59 -14.41
N VAL A 93 -3.85 -2.27 -13.13
CA VAL A 93 -2.65 -2.65 -12.37
C VAL A 93 -3.07 -3.41 -11.12
N TRP A 94 -2.40 -4.52 -10.84
CA TRP A 94 -2.53 -5.27 -9.59
C TRP A 94 -1.17 -5.41 -8.92
N THR A 95 -1.20 -5.59 -7.61
CA THR A 95 -0.02 -5.95 -6.83
C THR A 95 -0.23 -7.30 -6.17
N ALA A 96 0.83 -8.10 -6.12
CA ALA A 96 0.82 -9.40 -5.47
C ALA A 96 2.07 -9.56 -4.63
N SER A 97 1.91 -10.06 -3.41
CA SER A 97 3.01 -10.36 -2.50
C SER A 97 2.97 -11.84 -2.16
N VAL A 98 4.07 -12.56 -2.40
CA VAL A 98 4.20 -13.98 -2.07
C VAL A 98 5.46 -14.23 -1.26
N ILE A 99 5.42 -15.26 -0.41
CA ILE A 99 6.53 -15.77 0.35
C ILE A 99 7.33 -16.69 -0.56
N ASN A 100 8.64 -16.45 -0.67
CA ASN A 100 9.55 -17.36 -1.34
C ASN A 100 9.65 -18.67 -0.54
N SER A 101 9.19 -19.78 -1.11
CA SER A 101 9.25 -21.10 -0.46
C SER A 101 10.60 -21.81 -0.62
N ASN A 102 11.55 -21.23 -1.36
CA ASN A 102 12.88 -21.83 -1.56
C ASN A 102 13.80 -21.71 -0.34
N THR A 103 13.37 -21.02 0.72
CA THR A 103 14.05 -21.05 2.00
C THR A 103 13.55 -22.26 2.78
N THR A 104 14.27 -23.37 2.68
CA THR A 104 14.10 -24.53 3.56
C THR A 104 14.37 -24.07 5.01
N ILE A 105 13.32 -23.78 5.78
CA ILE A 105 13.42 -23.53 7.21
C ILE A 105 12.55 -24.59 7.91
N PRO A 106 13.08 -25.28 8.94
CA PRO A 106 12.37 -26.36 9.61
C PRO A 106 11.04 -25.88 10.17
N GLU A 107 10.07 -26.78 10.20
CA GLU A 107 8.82 -26.61 10.95
C GLU A 107 9.15 -26.03 12.34
N ILE A 108 8.37 -25.03 12.76
CA ILE A 108 8.45 -24.31 14.06
C ILE A 108 9.36 -23.07 14.05
N SER A 109 8.92 -22.01 13.34
CA SER A 109 9.12 -20.65 13.84
C SER A 109 7.90 -19.78 13.51
N GLU A 110 7.21 -19.31 14.55
CA GLU A 110 6.02 -18.44 14.46
C GLU A 110 6.34 -17.01 13.99
N ASN A 111 7.61 -16.72 13.71
CA ASN A 111 8.03 -15.39 13.28
C ASN A 111 7.83 -15.23 11.77
N MET A 112 6.64 -14.72 11.38
CA MET A 112 6.35 -14.29 10.01
C MET A 112 7.28 -13.17 9.49
N GLN A 113 8.12 -12.58 10.35
CA GLN A 113 8.98 -11.44 10.03
C GLN A 113 10.26 -11.81 9.25
N ASP A 114 10.72 -13.06 9.28
CA ASP A 114 11.98 -13.49 8.62
C ASP A 114 11.76 -14.10 7.22
N ARG A 115 10.54 -14.06 6.69
CA ARG A 115 10.23 -14.67 5.39
C ARG A 115 10.55 -13.69 4.26
N GLU A 116 11.37 -14.12 3.31
CA GLU A 116 11.68 -13.34 2.11
C GLU A 116 10.40 -13.19 1.26
N TRP A 117 9.86 -11.97 1.21
CA TRP A 117 8.72 -11.64 0.37
C TRP A 117 9.18 -11.22 -1.03
N GLN A 118 8.48 -11.74 -2.03
CA GLN A 118 8.56 -11.31 -3.40
C GLN A 118 7.31 -10.52 -3.74
N HIS A 119 7.52 -9.28 -4.15
CA HIS A 119 6.47 -8.36 -4.54
C HIS A 119 6.47 -8.21 -6.05
N TYR A 120 5.27 -8.23 -6.62
CA TYR A 120 5.04 -8.09 -8.04
C TYR A 120 4.03 -6.98 -8.31
N ALA A 121 4.27 -6.22 -9.37
CA ALA A 121 3.28 -5.36 -10.00
C ALA A 121 2.94 -5.94 -11.37
N ILE A 122 1.65 -6.12 -11.64
CA ILE A 122 1.15 -6.76 -12.85
C ILE A 122 0.30 -5.75 -13.59
N VAL A 123 0.68 -5.43 -14.81
CA VAL A 123 0.01 -4.46 -15.66
C VAL A 123 -0.67 -5.20 -16.79
N SER A 124 -1.98 -5.01 -16.94
CA SER A 124 -2.72 -5.43 -18.13
C SER A 124 -2.66 -4.32 -19.17
N ILE A 125 -2.39 -4.70 -20.40
CA ILE A 125 -2.32 -3.84 -21.57
C ILE A 125 -3.37 -4.36 -22.55
N ARG A 126 -4.31 -3.48 -22.92
CA ARG A 126 -5.38 -3.88 -23.84
C ARG A 126 -4.89 -3.77 -25.28
N SER A 127 -4.95 -4.87 -26.03
CA SER A 127 -4.68 -4.88 -27.47
C SER A 127 -5.92 -4.46 -28.27
N VAL A 128 -5.69 -4.03 -29.51
CA VAL A 128 -6.73 -3.68 -30.50
C VAL A 128 -7.65 -4.87 -30.83
N THR A 129 -7.20 -6.10 -30.56
CA THR A 129 -7.89 -7.36 -30.94
C THR A 129 -8.77 -7.96 -29.84
N ASP A 130 -9.14 -7.19 -28.82
CA ASP A 130 -9.86 -7.63 -27.61
C ASP A 130 -9.13 -8.71 -26.80
N LYS A 131 -7.83 -8.89 -27.08
CA LYS A 131 -6.90 -9.67 -26.29
C LYS A 131 -6.14 -8.78 -25.30
N GLU A 132 -5.74 -9.39 -24.20
CA GLU A 132 -4.88 -8.76 -23.21
C GLU A 132 -3.43 -9.21 -23.39
N GLU A 133 -2.49 -8.27 -23.34
CA GLU A 133 -1.09 -8.55 -23.04
C GLU A 133 -0.85 -8.16 -21.58
N SER A 134 -0.06 -8.94 -20.85
CA SER A 134 0.24 -8.66 -19.45
C SER A 134 1.74 -8.55 -19.24
N VAL A 135 2.18 -7.50 -18.56
CA VAL A 135 3.58 -7.29 -18.18
C VAL A 135 3.70 -7.43 -16.66
N VAL A 136 4.63 -8.29 -16.22
CA VAL A 136 4.90 -8.52 -14.80
C VAL A 136 6.21 -7.84 -14.44
N PHE A 137 6.20 -7.05 -13.37
CA PHE A 137 7.37 -6.44 -12.76
C PHE A 137 7.61 -7.05 -11.38
N GLN A 138 8.85 -7.36 -11.05
CA GLN A 138 9.28 -7.64 -9.69
C GLN A 138 9.72 -6.34 -9.02
N VAL A 139 9.20 -6.06 -7.83
CA VAL A 139 9.60 -4.90 -7.03
C VAL A 139 10.89 -5.24 -6.29
N LYS A 140 11.95 -4.45 -6.49
CA LYS A 140 13.24 -4.60 -5.81
C LYS A 140 13.61 -3.28 -5.16
N GLY A 141 13.36 -3.16 -3.85
CA GLY A 141 13.50 -1.89 -3.14
C GLY A 141 12.50 -0.87 -3.70
N HIS A 142 13.02 0.19 -4.32
CA HIS A 142 12.20 1.23 -4.97
C HIS A 142 12.06 1.03 -6.49
N ASP A 143 12.72 0.02 -7.06
CA ASP A 143 12.74 -0.20 -8.51
C ASP A 143 11.71 -1.26 -8.93
N LEU A 144 11.16 -1.08 -10.13
CA LEU A 144 10.30 -2.04 -10.82
C LEU A 144 11.09 -2.69 -11.96
N VAL A 145 11.45 -3.96 -11.78
CA VAL A 145 12.28 -4.70 -12.74
C VAL A 145 11.41 -5.66 -13.55
N PRO A 146 11.43 -5.61 -14.90
CA PRO A 146 10.67 -6.55 -15.73
C PRO A 146 10.98 -8.00 -15.35
N PHE A 147 9.93 -8.77 -15.09
CA PHE A 147 10.01 -10.18 -14.73
C PHE A 147 9.46 -11.02 -15.89
N LYS A 148 10.30 -11.90 -16.44
CA LYS A 148 9.89 -12.79 -17.54
C LYS A 148 9.02 -13.91 -16.98
N ALA A 149 7.70 -13.76 -17.16
CA ALA A 149 6.70 -14.77 -16.86
C ALA A 149 5.95 -15.18 -18.15
N PRO A 150 6.61 -15.92 -19.07
CA PRO A 150 6.00 -16.29 -20.35
C PRO A 150 4.72 -17.15 -20.20
N GLU A 151 4.54 -17.81 -19.07
CA GLU A 151 3.35 -18.59 -18.69
C GLU A 151 2.21 -17.76 -18.09
N PHE A 152 2.42 -16.47 -17.86
CA PHE A 152 1.41 -15.56 -17.37
C PHE A 152 0.49 -15.15 -18.52
N ASN A 153 -0.81 -15.47 -18.40
CA ASN A 153 -1.83 -15.20 -19.42
C ASN A 153 -1.42 -15.44 -20.91
N PRO A 154 -0.88 -16.61 -21.29
CA PRO A 154 -0.41 -16.85 -22.66
C PRO A 154 -1.54 -16.88 -23.69
N ASN A 155 -2.77 -17.05 -23.25
CA ASN A 155 -3.96 -17.08 -24.13
C ASN A 155 -4.41 -15.66 -24.51
N GLY A 156 -4.00 -14.64 -23.74
CA GLY A 156 -4.43 -13.27 -23.88
C GLY A 156 -5.91 -13.06 -23.50
N ASP A 157 -6.42 -13.85 -22.55
CA ASP A 157 -7.77 -13.67 -22.01
C ASP A 157 -7.80 -12.44 -21.09
N LEU A 158 -8.96 -11.81 -20.90
CA LEU A 158 -9.09 -10.60 -20.07
C LEU A 158 -8.95 -10.94 -18.57
N THR A 159 -8.05 -10.24 -17.88
CA THR A 159 -7.87 -10.33 -16.43
C THR A 159 -8.96 -9.54 -15.70
N VAL A 160 -9.73 -10.25 -14.89
CA VAL A 160 -10.76 -9.66 -14.02
C VAL A 160 -10.17 -9.27 -12.67
N LYS A 161 -9.32 -10.14 -12.10
CA LYS A 161 -8.77 -9.95 -10.75
C LYS A 161 -7.49 -10.73 -10.54
N ILE A 162 -6.62 -10.21 -9.69
CA ILE A 162 -5.46 -10.93 -9.17
C ILE A 162 -5.45 -10.82 -7.65
N GLU A 163 -5.24 -11.94 -6.96
CA GLU A 163 -5.10 -11.99 -5.51
C GLU A 163 -4.00 -12.95 -5.07
N THR A 164 -3.50 -12.78 -3.84
CA THR A 164 -2.65 -13.79 -3.21
C THR A 164 -3.49 -14.69 -2.30
N LEU A 165 -3.28 -16.01 -2.38
CA LEU A 165 -3.90 -16.98 -1.47
C LEU A 165 -3.55 -16.66 0.00
N THR A 166 -4.41 -17.05 0.96
CA THR A 166 -4.21 -16.80 2.39
C THR A 166 -2.88 -17.32 2.93
N SER A 167 -2.40 -18.46 2.42
CA SER A 167 -1.08 -19.03 2.73
C SER A 167 0.11 -18.19 2.23
N LYS A 168 -0.16 -17.14 1.44
CA LYS A 168 0.81 -16.22 0.85
C LYS A 168 1.88 -16.89 -0.01
N ASN A 169 1.70 -18.13 -0.45
CA ASN A 169 2.66 -18.84 -1.31
C ASN A 169 2.29 -18.81 -2.79
N ARG A 170 1.09 -18.33 -3.14
CA ARG A 170 0.56 -18.39 -4.50
C ARG A 170 -0.20 -17.14 -4.91
N VAL A 171 -0.03 -16.76 -6.18
CA VAL A 171 -0.83 -15.72 -6.84
C VAL A 171 -1.95 -16.40 -7.64
N VAL A 172 -3.18 -15.96 -7.48
CA VAL A 172 -4.35 -16.43 -8.23
C VAL A 172 -4.78 -15.33 -9.18
N GLN A 173 -4.79 -15.63 -10.48
CA GLN A 173 -5.35 -14.78 -11.52
C GLN A 173 -6.71 -15.32 -11.94
N ILE A 174 -7.70 -14.45 -11.90
CA ILE A 174 -9.05 -14.70 -12.38
C ILE A 174 -9.17 -13.98 -13.72
N LEU A 175 -9.25 -14.77 -14.78
CA LEU A 175 -9.54 -14.34 -16.15
C LEU A 175 -11.04 -14.51 -16.41
N GLN A 176 -11.56 -13.88 -17.46
CA GLN A 176 -12.97 -13.97 -17.83
C GLN A 176 -13.47 -15.42 -17.99
N ASN A 177 -12.62 -16.32 -18.52
CA ASN A 177 -12.98 -17.71 -18.82
C ASN A 177 -12.10 -18.75 -18.11
N GLU A 178 -11.16 -18.33 -17.26
CA GLU A 178 -10.14 -19.20 -16.70
C GLU A 178 -9.68 -18.68 -15.34
N VAL A 179 -9.34 -19.57 -14.41
CA VAL A 179 -8.65 -19.21 -13.17
C VAL A 179 -7.31 -19.91 -13.16
N ARG A 180 -6.25 -19.16 -12.90
CA ARG A 180 -4.86 -19.65 -12.90
C ARG A 180 -4.25 -19.42 -11.53
N SER A 181 -3.52 -20.40 -11.03
CA SER A 181 -2.75 -20.33 -9.80
C SER A 181 -1.27 -20.43 -10.11
N TYR A 182 -0.53 -19.47 -9.59
CA TYR A 182 0.89 -19.27 -9.76
C TYR A 182 1.65 -19.54 -8.47
N ASP A 183 2.61 -20.47 -8.49
CA ASP A 183 3.52 -20.76 -7.37
C ASP A 183 4.93 -20.24 -7.71
N ALA A 184 5.65 -19.75 -6.71
CA ALA A 184 7.07 -19.37 -6.86
C ALA A 184 7.95 -20.57 -7.27
N GLY A 185 7.51 -21.81 -6.98
CA GLY A 185 8.21 -23.06 -7.27
C GLY A 185 7.88 -23.75 -8.60
N GLN A 186 7.42 -23.02 -9.63
CA GLN A 186 7.21 -23.54 -11.00
C GLN A 186 6.12 -24.64 -11.17
N THR A 187 5.24 -24.85 -10.19
CA THR A 187 4.09 -25.78 -10.36
C THR A 187 2.79 -25.01 -10.53
N TRP A 188 2.17 -25.14 -11.70
CA TRP A 188 1.00 -24.35 -12.11
C TRP A 188 -0.27 -25.19 -12.07
N VAL A 189 -1.37 -24.59 -11.62
CA VAL A 189 -2.71 -25.21 -11.72
C VAL A 189 -3.67 -24.20 -12.32
N TRP A 190 -4.40 -24.59 -13.36
CA TRP A 190 -5.42 -23.76 -13.98
C TRP A 190 -6.72 -24.51 -14.18
N PHE A 191 -7.82 -23.77 -14.12
CA PHE A 191 -9.18 -24.24 -14.33
C PHE A 191 -9.83 -23.39 -15.40
N ARG A 192 -10.31 -24.03 -16.48
CA ARG A 192 -11.03 -23.32 -17.54
C ARG A 192 -12.53 -23.57 -17.41
N PHE A 193 -13.30 -22.50 -17.42
CA PHE A 193 -14.75 -22.57 -17.45
C PHE A 193 -15.21 -22.69 -18.90
N THR A 194 -16.06 -23.68 -19.16
CA THR A 194 -16.75 -23.82 -20.45
C THR A 194 -18.25 -23.72 -20.22
N PRO A 195 -19.06 -23.38 -21.24
CA PRO A 195 -20.53 -23.31 -21.12
C PRO A 195 -21.17 -24.62 -20.61
N TYR A 196 -20.45 -25.75 -20.68
CA TYR A 196 -20.90 -27.09 -20.31
C TYR A 196 -20.25 -27.63 -19.02
N GLY A 197 -19.58 -26.78 -18.24
CA GLY A 197 -18.98 -27.16 -16.95
C GLY A 197 -17.47 -26.91 -16.86
N MET A 198 -16.91 -27.31 -15.73
CA MET A 198 -15.50 -27.14 -15.38
C MET A 198 -14.68 -28.28 -16.00
N LYS A 199 -13.70 -27.97 -16.85
CA LYS A 199 -12.74 -29.00 -17.32
C LYS A 199 -11.64 -29.17 -16.27
N THR A 200 -11.33 -30.43 -15.94
CA THR A 200 -10.26 -30.80 -15.02
C THR A 200 -8.90 -30.30 -15.51
N PRO A 201 -7.99 -29.96 -14.58
CA PRO A 201 -6.69 -29.37 -14.92
C PRO A 201 -5.84 -30.36 -15.72
N ALA A 202 -5.16 -29.85 -16.75
CA ALA A 202 -4.04 -30.55 -17.36
C ALA A 202 -2.78 -30.15 -16.57
N MET A 203 -2.19 -31.05 -15.79
CA MET A 203 -0.85 -30.80 -15.26
C MET A 203 0.15 -30.92 -16.41
N ARG A 204 0.90 -29.87 -16.71
CA ARG A 204 2.18 -30.02 -17.42
C ARG A 204 3.28 -29.98 -16.37
N GLY A 205 4.02 -31.09 -16.28
CA GLY A 205 5.28 -31.17 -15.53
C GLY A 205 6.44 -30.59 -16.33
#